data_AF-A0A929D6R7-F1
#
_entry.id   AF-A0A929D6R7-F1
#
_cell.length_a   1.000
_cell.length_b   1.000
_cell.length_c   1.000
_cell.angle_alpha   90.00
_cell.angle_beta   90.00
_cell.angle_gamma   90.00
#
_symmetry.space_group_name_H-M   'P 1'
#
loop_
_entity.id
_entity.type
_entity.pdbx_description
1 polymer ?
#
loop_
_entity_poly.entity_id
_entity_poly.type
_entity_poly.pdbx_seq_one_letter_code
_entity_poly.pdbx_strand_id
1 'polypeptide(L)'
;MDKPLIYLDNAATSFPKPDNVIKAVASTLRDVGGNPGRSGHRMSMNANRLVFDAREKVASLFGVTDSSRLIFTSGATESLNLAI
;
A
#
# COMPACT_ATOMS: atom_id res chain seq x y z
N MET A 1 -12.85 -3.31 -36.95
CA MET A 1 -11.86 -2.68 -36.06
C MET A 1 -12.43 -2.74 -34.66
N ASP A 2 -11.73 -3.37 -33.72
CA ASP A 2 -12.14 -3.32 -32.32
C ASP A 2 -12.10 -1.89 -31.82
N LYS A 3 -13.17 -1.47 -31.15
CA LYS A 3 -13.22 -0.16 -30.51
C LYS A 3 -12.30 -0.18 -29.28
N PRO A 4 -11.59 0.93 -28.99
CA PRO A 4 -10.80 1.03 -27.78
C PRO A 4 -11.69 0.87 -26.54
N LEU A 5 -11.19 0.19 -25.51
CA LEU A 5 -11.88 0.00 -24.24
C LEU A 5 -12.14 1.36 -23.57
N ILE A 6 -13.41 1.67 -23.28
CA ILE A 6 -13.80 2.81 -22.46
C ILE A 6 -14.19 2.27 -21.07
N TYR A 7 -13.31 2.46 -20.09
CA TYR A 7 -13.51 1.96 -18.73
C TYR A 7 -14.23 3.00 -17.86
N LEU A 8 -15.52 2.77 -17.60
CA LEU A 8 -16.38 3.66 -16.79
C LEU A 8 -16.80 3.03 -15.44
N ASP A 9 -16.04 2.06 -14.94
CA ASP A 9 -16.36 1.30 -13.71
C ASP A 9 -15.37 1.59 -12.55
N ASN A 10 -14.79 2.79 -12.53
CA ASN A 10 -13.78 3.19 -11.54
C ASN A 10 -14.29 3.23 -10.09
N ALA A 11 -15.60 3.28 -9.89
CA ALA A 11 -16.21 3.22 -8.56
C ALA A 11 -16.13 1.82 -7.94
N ALA A 12 -16.18 0.75 -8.74
CA ALA A 12 -16.00 -0.62 -8.25
C ALA A 12 -14.52 -0.91 -7.94
N THR A 13 -13.61 -0.49 -8.82
CA THR A 13 -12.15 -0.47 -8.58
C THR A 13 -11.46 0.40 -9.63
N SER A 14 -10.30 0.99 -9.32
CA SER A 14 -9.56 1.75 -10.33
C SER A 14 -8.88 0.84 -11.37
N PHE A 15 -9.02 1.16 -12.66
CA PHE A 15 -8.30 0.49 -13.74
C PHE A 15 -8.01 1.44 -14.92
N PRO A 16 -6.83 1.34 -15.56
CA PRO A 16 -5.67 0.57 -15.11
C PRO A 16 -5.04 1.20 -13.87
N LYS A 17 -4.30 0.41 -13.09
CA LYS A 17 -3.44 0.99 -12.04
C LYS A 17 -2.29 1.75 -12.72
N PRO A 18 -1.88 2.92 -12.22
CA PRO A 18 -0.70 3.61 -12.72
C PRO A 18 0.57 2.72 -12.68
N ASP A 19 1.42 2.83 -13.69
CA ASP A 19 2.64 2.01 -13.84
C ASP A 19 3.56 2.05 -12.62
N ASN A 20 3.65 3.19 -11.93
CA ASN A 20 4.49 3.34 -10.74
C ASN A 20 3.99 2.47 -9.58
N VAL A 21 2.67 2.26 -9.44
CA VAL A 21 2.09 1.36 -8.43
C VAL A 21 2.48 -0.09 -8.76
N ILE A 22 2.35 -0.49 -10.02
CA ILE A 22 2.70 -1.84 -10.48
C ILE A 22 4.20 -2.11 -10.23
N LYS A 23 5.07 -1.16 -10.60
CA LYS A 23 6.52 -1.27 -10.39
C LYS A 23 6.90 -1.35 -8.91
N ALA A 24 6.26 -0.57 -8.05
CA ALA A 24 6.52 -0.58 -6.61
C ALA A 24 6.17 -1.94 -5.98
N VAL A 25 5.00 -2.52 -6.31
CA VAL A 25 4.61 -3.86 -5.84
C VAL A 25 5.59 -4.91 -6.37
N ALA A 26 5.90 -4.88 -7.66
CA ALA A 26 6.78 -5.86 -8.29
C ALA A 26 8.21 -5.82 -7.72
N SER A 27 8.77 -4.63 -7.47
CA SER A 27 10.09 -4.51 -6.81
C SER A 27 10.03 -4.96 -5.35
N THR A 28 8.97 -4.65 -4.61
CA THR A 28 8.84 -5.13 -3.21
C THR A 28 8.87 -6.66 -3.14
N LEU A 29 8.13 -7.33 -4.04
CA LEU A 29 8.08 -8.80 -4.10
C LEU A 29 9.41 -9.43 -4.53
N ARG A 30 10.18 -8.78 -5.41
CA ARG A 30 11.47 -9.29 -5.88
C ARG A 30 12.62 -9.02 -4.92
N ASP A 31 12.65 -7.84 -4.31
CA ASP A 31 13.90 -7.27 -3.77
C ASP A 31 13.90 -7.08 -2.24
N VAL A 32 12.73 -7.04 -1.59
CA VAL A 32 12.62 -6.67 -0.16
C VAL A 32 12.55 -7.88 0.78
N GLY A 33 11.94 -9.00 0.34
CA GLY A 33 12.12 -10.38 0.83
C GLY A 33 12.16 -10.67 2.35
N GLY A 34 11.62 -9.81 3.22
CA GLY A 34 11.70 -9.94 4.68
C GLY A 34 10.37 -9.68 5.37
N ASN A 35 10.19 -10.23 6.58
CA ASN A 35 9.01 -9.96 7.39
C ASN A 35 9.24 -8.69 8.25
N PRO A 36 8.49 -7.61 8.04
CA PRO A 36 8.63 -6.40 8.84
C PRO A 36 8.32 -6.68 10.31
N GLY A 37 9.24 -6.31 11.21
CA GLY A 37 9.03 -6.29 12.66
C GLY A 37 9.44 -7.59 13.34
N ARG A 38 9.90 -8.58 12.58
CA ARG A 38 10.15 -9.94 13.08
C ARG A 38 11.61 -10.23 13.44
N SER A 39 12.58 -9.46 12.93
CA SER A 39 14.00 -9.65 13.22
C SER A 39 14.83 -8.37 12.99
N GLY A 40 16.07 -8.37 13.48
CA GLY A 40 17.07 -7.34 13.23
C GLY A 40 17.94 -7.58 11.99
N HIS A 41 17.74 -8.67 11.22
CA HIS A 41 18.53 -8.88 10.00
C HIS A 41 18.16 -7.86 8.91
N ARG A 42 19.10 -7.62 8.00
CA ARG A 42 19.02 -6.57 6.97
C ARG A 42 17.69 -6.56 6.19
N MET A 43 17.23 -7.72 5.71
CA MET A 43 15.99 -7.81 4.94
C MET A 43 14.74 -7.47 5.77
N SER A 44 14.66 -7.90 7.04
CA SER A 44 13.54 -7.53 7.93
C SER A 44 13.54 -6.03 8.24
N MET A 45 14.72 -5.45 8.49
CA MET A 45 14.85 -3.99 8.68
C MET A 45 14.47 -3.21 7.41
N ASN A 46 14.84 -3.69 6.23
CA ASN A 46 14.46 -3.02 4.98
C ASN A 46 12.95 -3.08 4.73
N ALA A 47 12.31 -4.22 4.97
CA ALA A 47 10.85 -4.34 4.90
C ALA A 47 10.14 -3.42 5.90
N ASN A 48 10.67 -3.32 7.12
CA ASN A 48 10.18 -2.40 8.14
C ASN A 48 10.20 -0.95 7.69
N ARG A 49 11.33 -0.49 7.13
CA ARG A 49 11.46 0.88 6.62
C ARG A 49 10.46 1.16 5.51
N LEU A 50 10.27 0.20 4.59
CA LEU A 50 9.30 0.37 3.51
C LEU A 50 7.86 0.57 4.03
N VAL A 51 7.44 -0.22 5.02
CA VAL A 51 6.12 -0.09 5.64
C VAL A 51 6.00 1.23 6.41
N PHE A 52 7.05 1.64 7.12
CA PHE A 52 7.10 2.92 7.83
C PHE A 52 7.00 4.11 6.87
N ASP A 53 7.80 4.13 5.80
CA ASP A 53 7.80 5.18 4.78
C ASP A 53 6.43 5.28 4.08
N ALA A 54 5.76 4.14 3.84
CA ALA A 54 4.40 4.12 3.33
C ALA A 54 3.42 4.76 4.32
N ARG A 55 3.56 4.49 5.62
CA ARG A 55 2.72 5.07 6.68
C ARG A 55 2.91 6.59 6.78
N GLU A 56 4.15 7.08 6.73
CA GLU A 56 4.47 8.51 6.71
C GLU A 56 3.84 9.22 5.51
N LYS A 57 3.92 8.62 4.31
CA LYS A 57 3.31 9.18 3.10
C LYS A 57 1.79 9.26 3.19
N VAL A 58 1.15 8.23 3.76
CA VAL A 58 -0.31 8.23 4.00
C VAL A 58 -0.68 9.27 5.07
N ALA A 59 0.12 9.41 6.12
CA ALA A 59 -0.08 10.44 7.15
C ALA A 59 -0.03 11.84 6.53
N SER A 60 0.97 12.12 5.68
CA SER A 60 1.07 13.37 4.94
C SER A 60 -0.13 13.60 4.00
N LEU A 61 -0.62 12.57 3.32
CA LEU A 61 -1.77 12.67 2.42
C LEU A 61 -3.06 13.09 3.17
N PHE A 62 -3.25 12.57 4.39
CA PHE A 62 -4.43 12.86 5.22
C PHE A 62 -4.22 14.01 6.23
N GLY A 63 -3.05 14.64 6.26
CA GLY A 63 -2.74 15.70 7.23
C GLY A 63 -2.64 15.20 8.68
N VAL A 64 -2.29 13.93 8.90
CA VAL A 64 -2.07 13.35 10.22
C VAL A 64 -0.62 13.60 10.65
N THR A 65 -0.42 14.25 11.80
CA THR A 65 0.91 14.63 12.30
C THR A 65 1.70 13.48 12.92
N ASP A 66 1.01 12.49 13.48
CA ASP A 66 1.59 11.31 14.09
C ASP A 66 1.14 10.06 13.32
N SER A 67 2.03 9.53 12.49
CA SER A 67 1.74 8.38 11.63
C SER A 67 1.44 7.11 12.43
N SER A 68 1.87 7.02 13.70
CA SER A 68 1.58 5.87 14.57
C SER A 68 0.08 5.68 14.83
N ARG A 69 -0.72 6.73 14.57
CA ARG A 69 -2.19 6.70 14.64
C ARG A 69 -2.86 6.04 13.43
N LEU A 70 -2.10 5.68 12.40
CA LEU A 70 -2.61 4.97 11.23
C LEU A 70 -2.41 3.47 11.41
N ILE A 71 -3.40 2.67 11.00
CA ILE A 71 -3.33 1.20 10.99
C ILE A 71 -3.57 0.73 9.55
N PHE A 72 -2.72 -0.18 9.05
CA PHE A 72 -2.93 -0.81 7.75
C PHE A 72 -3.79 -2.06 7.93
N THR A 73 -4.85 -2.15 7.13
CA THR A 73 -5.77 -3.30 7.05
C THR A 73 -5.84 -3.77 5.59
N SER A 74 -6.55 -4.85 5.31
CA SER A 74 -6.80 -5.36 3.96
C SER A 74 -7.81 -4.53 3.14
N GLY A 75 -8.56 -3.63 3.77
CA GLY A 75 -9.51 -2.76 3.08
C GLY A 75 -10.54 -2.10 3.99
N ALA A 76 -11.43 -1.31 3.39
CA ALA A 76 -12.43 -0.52 4.12
C ALA A 76 -13.37 -1.38 4.98
N THR A 77 -13.79 -2.55 4.49
CA THR A 77 -14.65 -3.46 5.24
C THR A 77 -13.98 -3.97 6.53
N GLU A 78 -12.72 -4.40 6.47
CA GLU A 78 -11.99 -4.82 7.68
C GLU A 78 -11.77 -3.64 8.63
N SER A 79 -11.41 -2.46 8.11
CA SER A 79 -11.26 -1.26 8.93
C SER A 79 -12.54 -0.89 9.69
N LEU A 80 -13.71 -1.03 9.05
CA LEU A 80 -14.99 -0.77 9.69
C LEU A 80 -15.29 -1.77 10.80
N ASN A 81 -15.03 -3.07 10.57
CA ASN A 81 -15.21 -4.11 11.59
C ASN A 81 -14.24 -3.96 12.77
N LEU A 82 -13.08 -3.32 12.58
CA LEU A 82 -12.15 -3.02 13.68
C LEU A 82 -12.62 -1.83 14.53
N ALA A 83 -13.34 -0.88 13.93
CA ALA A 83 -13.68 0.40 14.56
C ALA A 83 -15.01 0.39 15.33
N ILE A 84 -15.95 -0.46 14.93
CA ILE A 84 -17.33 -0.53 15.43
C ILE A 84 -17.59 -1.95 15.93
#